data_AF-A0AAD8PJY4-F1
#
_entry.id   AF-A0AAD8PJY4-F1
#
_cell.length_a   1.000
_cell.length_b   1.000
_cell.length_c   1.000
_cell.angle_alpha   90.00
_cell.angle_beta   90.00
_cell.angle_gamma   90.00
#
_symmetry.space_group_name_H-M   'P 1'
#
loop_
_entity.id
_entity.type
_entity.pdbx_description
1 polymer ?
#
loop_
_entity_poly.entity_id
_entity_poly.type
_entity_poly.pdbx_seq_one_letter_code
_entity_poly.pdbx_strand_id
1 'polypeptide(L)'
;MLLLPHEPALEACKRSFCIFGTIENELYIKSVDFYKAATQLCIRIRNIDHTQEEAQAIDNILQKCRKYTVLLGIDAFMFPSIINDLSHQVIKEPWERLAIAANCCQYFRRLDTRVLRQKSASLSLSILTMCLINGEILDNSNSSAPLDPKMTVSTYLETQCLQSFTAPKLQHNLTYRKGCQFMHVELGALGIKTRGHIWELGKIIYTRRFSMHLPRLRSRHMRLSLYECQRLVQLVKVLRTLGHRSLAELISEFIFGGQKFETFAESYKLDMAKKIALAITDGKKLTLGRLWARGAASSPYTTIFI
;
A
#
# COMPACT_ATOMS: atom_id res chain seq x y z
N MET A 1 -1.16 21.33 -11.74
CA MET A 1 -0.26 22.28 -12.45
C MET A 1 -0.13 23.53 -11.60
N LEU A 2 1.05 24.14 -11.55
CA LEU A 2 1.29 25.39 -10.83
C LEU A 2 1.75 26.44 -11.84
N LEU A 3 1.17 27.63 -11.71
CA LEU A 3 1.57 28.85 -12.42
C LEU A 3 2.04 29.83 -11.35
N LEU A 4 3.29 30.27 -11.45
CA LEU A 4 3.84 31.26 -10.54
C LEU A 4 4.29 32.46 -11.38
N PRO A 5 3.71 33.65 -11.18
CA PRO A 5 4.15 34.83 -11.89
C PRO A 5 5.60 35.15 -11.50
N HIS A 6 6.38 35.61 -12.47
CA HIS A 6 7.74 36.09 -12.24
C HIS A 6 7.98 37.40 -12.96
N GLU A 7 9.03 38.10 -12.57
CA GLU A 7 9.42 39.35 -13.19
C GLU A 7 9.91 39.12 -14.64
N PRO A 8 9.57 40.00 -15.62
CA PRO A 8 9.97 39.82 -17.02
C PRO A 8 11.48 39.67 -17.24
N ALA A 9 12.30 40.28 -16.38
CA ALA A 9 13.76 40.14 -16.43
C ALA A 9 14.24 38.69 -16.26
N LEU A 10 13.44 37.83 -15.62
CA LEU A 10 13.75 36.42 -15.39
C LEU A 10 13.33 35.51 -16.56
N GLU A 11 12.68 36.04 -17.60
CA GLU A 11 12.17 35.24 -18.73
C GLU A 11 13.29 34.56 -19.52
N ALA A 12 14.40 35.27 -19.76
CA ALA A 12 15.57 34.70 -20.43
C ALA A 12 16.18 33.56 -19.60
N CYS A 13 16.25 33.73 -18.28
CA CYS A 13 16.72 32.71 -17.36
C CYS A 13 15.77 31.50 -17.35
N LYS A 14 14.44 31.72 -17.28
CA LYS A 14 13.44 30.64 -17.36
C LYS A 14 13.61 29.81 -18.62
N ARG A 15 13.77 30.44 -19.79
CA ARG A 15 13.91 29.77 -21.09
C ARG A 15 15.17 28.89 -21.18
N SER A 16 16.18 29.14 -20.35
CA SER A 16 17.37 28.28 -20.25
C SER A 16 17.11 26.95 -19.54
N PHE A 17 16.00 26.82 -18.80
CA PHE A 17 15.62 25.60 -18.08
C PHE A 17 14.48 24.86 -18.77
N CYS A 18 14.72 23.59 -19.13
CA CYS A 18 13.74 22.72 -19.81
C CYS A 18 12.59 22.20 -18.93
N ILE A 19 12.58 22.54 -17.64
CA ILE A 19 11.57 22.07 -16.68
C ILE A 19 10.31 22.97 -16.63
N PHE A 20 10.43 24.21 -17.13
CA PHE A 20 9.34 25.17 -17.16
C PHE A 20 8.63 25.17 -18.51
N GLY A 21 7.35 25.54 -18.51
CA GLY A 21 6.59 25.73 -19.75
C GLY A 21 6.92 27.05 -20.45
N THR A 22 6.20 27.28 -21.54
CA THR A 22 6.45 28.36 -22.49
C THR A 22 5.63 29.62 -22.25
N ILE A 23 4.77 29.64 -21.23
CA ILE A 23 3.93 30.81 -20.91
C ILE A 23 4.82 31.94 -20.43
N GLU A 24 4.80 33.09 -21.10
CA GLU A 24 5.61 34.25 -20.73
C GLU A 24 5.21 34.82 -19.37
N ASN A 25 6.20 35.31 -18.61
CA ASN A 25 6.03 35.88 -17.26
C ASN A 25 5.47 34.90 -16.22
N GLU A 26 5.35 33.61 -16.55
CA GLU A 26 4.91 32.56 -15.63
C GLU A 26 5.87 31.36 -15.61
N LEU A 27 6.16 30.86 -14.41
CA LEU A 27 6.78 29.56 -14.21
C LEU A 27 5.70 28.49 -14.26
N TYR A 28 5.55 27.87 -15.43
CA TYR A 28 4.69 26.71 -15.60
C TYR A 28 5.42 25.44 -15.17
N ILE A 29 5.02 24.85 -14.05
CA ILE A 29 5.62 23.59 -13.55
C ILE A 29 4.55 22.57 -13.17
N LYS A 30 4.83 21.30 -13.41
CA LYS A 30 4.00 20.20 -12.91
C LYS A 30 4.03 20.21 -11.39
N SER A 31 2.87 20.42 -10.77
CA SER A 31 2.71 20.46 -9.30
C SER A 31 3.28 19.21 -8.62
N VAL A 32 3.11 18.05 -9.25
CA VAL A 32 3.62 16.76 -8.77
C VAL A 32 5.16 16.71 -8.70
N ASP A 33 5.84 17.41 -9.62
CA ASP A 33 7.29 17.47 -9.69
C ASP A 33 7.84 18.53 -8.74
N PHE A 34 7.18 19.69 -8.67
CA PHE A 34 7.47 20.73 -7.70
C PHE A 34 7.36 20.20 -6.25
N TYR A 35 6.24 19.57 -5.89
CA TYR A 35 6.05 18.99 -4.55
C TYR A 35 7.07 17.89 -4.25
N LYS A 36 7.47 17.10 -5.26
CA LYS A 36 8.53 16.08 -5.10
C LYS A 36 9.86 16.75 -4.73
N ALA A 37 10.28 17.75 -5.51
CA ALA A 37 11.54 18.46 -5.31
C ALA A 37 11.56 19.21 -3.97
N ALA A 38 10.49 19.94 -3.64
CA ALA A 38 10.34 20.65 -2.38
C ALA A 38 10.42 19.70 -1.18
N THR A 39 9.71 18.56 -1.24
CA THR A 39 9.77 17.55 -0.16
C THR A 39 11.17 16.98 0.02
N GLN A 40 11.86 16.65 -1.09
CA GLN A 40 13.23 16.12 -1.04
C GLN A 40 14.22 17.14 -0.47
N LEU A 41 14.06 18.41 -0.82
CA LEU A 41 14.87 19.50 -0.29
C LEU A 41 14.67 19.63 1.23
N CYS A 42 13.43 19.74 1.68
CA CYS A 42 13.08 19.83 3.10
C CYS A 42 13.62 18.65 3.92
N ILE A 43 13.50 17.41 3.41
CA ILE A 43 14.06 16.22 4.07
C ILE A 43 15.59 16.32 4.18
N ARG A 44 16.27 16.78 3.14
CA ARG A 44 17.73 16.92 3.16
C ARG A 44 18.19 17.99 4.15
N ILE A 45 17.55 19.16 4.15
CA ILE A 45 17.90 20.25 5.07
C ILE A 45 17.66 19.82 6.52
N ARG A 46 16.58 19.07 6.79
CA ARG A 46 16.29 18.55 8.14
C ARG A 46 17.37 17.58 8.67
N ASN A 47 18.15 16.96 7.78
CA ASN A 47 19.19 16.00 8.13
C ASN A 47 20.60 16.60 8.24
N ILE A 48 20.74 17.92 8.05
CA ILE A 48 21.97 18.67 8.28
C ILE A 48 21.74 19.68 9.41
N ASP A 49 22.79 20.33 9.90
CA ASP A 49 22.64 21.42 10.87
C ASP A 49 21.81 22.55 10.25
N HIS A 50 20.77 22.96 10.98
CA HIS A 50 19.85 24.01 10.57
C HIS A 50 19.39 24.79 11.79
N THR A 51 19.01 26.03 11.56
CA THR A 51 18.47 26.95 12.56
C THR A 51 17.02 26.59 12.92
N GLN A 52 16.54 27.12 14.05
CA GLN A 52 15.15 26.96 14.45
C GLN A 52 14.18 27.64 13.45
N GLU A 53 14.59 28.73 12.81
CA GLU A 53 13.82 29.42 11.77
C GLU A 53 13.67 28.55 10.53
N GLU A 54 14.76 27.88 10.10
CA GLU A 54 14.73 26.92 9.00
C GLU A 54 13.87 25.70 9.35
N ALA A 55 13.91 25.20 10.58
CA ALA A 55 13.03 24.13 11.04
C ALA A 55 11.55 24.53 10.89
N GLN A 56 11.19 25.74 11.35
CA GLN A 56 9.83 26.28 11.23
C GLN A 56 9.42 26.44 9.75
N ALA A 57 10.33 26.92 8.90
CA ALA A 57 10.10 27.07 7.46
C ALA A 57 9.90 25.71 6.78
N ILE A 58 10.72 24.70 7.13
CA ILE A 58 10.60 23.32 6.64
C ILE A 58 9.24 22.75 7.01
N ASP A 59 8.82 22.87 8.27
CA ASP A 59 7.52 22.34 8.71
C ASP A 59 6.36 23.05 8.00
N ASN A 60 6.44 24.37 7.83
CA ASN A 60 5.46 25.14 7.07
C ASN A 60 5.37 24.70 5.60
N ILE A 61 6.52 24.45 4.94
CA ILE A 61 6.56 23.99 3.55
C ILE A 61 5.99 22.58 3.43
N LEU A 62 6.38 21.67 4.33
CA LEU A 62 5.92 20.29 4.33
C LEU A 62 4.42 20.20 4.62
N GLN A 63 3.87 21.02 5.52
CA GLN A 63 2.42 21.08 5.75
C GLN A 63 1.62 21.50 4.50
N LYS A 64 2.19 22.34 3.63
CA LYS A 64 1.50 22.89 2.46
C LYS A 64 1.72 22.09 1.17
N CYS A 65 2.91 21.53 0.99
CA CYS A 65 3.40 21.09 -0.32
C CYS A 65 4.07 19.71 -0.30
N ARG A 66 3.87 18.88 0.75
CA ARG A 66 4.54 17.59 0.82
C ARG A 66 4.01 16.57 -0.19
N LYS A 67 4.93 15.72 -0.63
CA LYS A 67 4.65 14.50 -1.37
C LYS A 67 4.79 13.30 -0.44
N TYR A 68 3.67 12.80 0.04
CA TYR A 68 3.58 11.65 0.95
C TYR A 68 4.41 10.44 0.49
N THR A 69 4.47 10.17 -0.81
CA THR A 69 5.24 9.04 -1.38
C THR A 69 6.76 9.18 -1.23
N VAL A 70 7.25 10.37 -0.85
CA VAL A 70 8.66 10.66 -0.59
C VAL A 70 8.94 10.67 0.92
N LEU A 71 7.95 11.10 1.72
CA LEU A 71 8.11 11.33 3.16
C LEU A 71 7.77 10.11 4.01
N LEU A 72 6.79 9.30 3.59
CA LEU A 72 6.38 8.11 4.32
C LEU A 72 7.29 6.93 4.02
N GLY A 73 7.55 6.11 5.05
CA GLY A 73 8.29 4.87 4.93
C GLY A 73 7.66 3.93 3.90
N ILE A 74 8.47 3.02 3.36
CA ILE A 74 8.06 2.10 2.29
C ILE A 74 6.81 1.28 2.67
N ASP A 75 6.59 1.02 3.95
CA ASP A 75 5.52 0.17 4.45
C ASP A 75 4.36 0.93 5.13
N ALA A 76 4.38 2.27 5.11
CA ALA A 76 3.38 3.11 5.78
C ALA A 76 2.16 3.39 4.89
N PHE A 77 0.98 3.44 5.50
CA PHE A 77 -0.26 3.86 4.85
C PHE A 77 -0.35 5.38 4.72
N MET A 78 -0.85 5.84 3.57
CA MET A 78 -0.94 7.28 3.29
C MET A 78 -2.16 7.95 3.92
N PHE A 79 -3.29 7.23 4.06
CA PHE A 79 -4.55 7.86 4.45
C PHE A 79 -4.52 8.50 5.85
N PRO A 80 -3.89 7.93 6.90
CA PRO A 80 -3.90 8.56 8.23
C PRO A 80 -3.19 9.91 8.20
N SER A 81 -2.04 9.99 7.53
CA SER A 81 -1.27 11.23 7.36
C SER A 81 -2.02 12.28 6.53
N ILE A 82 -2.81 11.85 5.54
CA ILE A 82 -3.68 12.76 4.77
C ILE A 82 -4.75 13.36 5.68
N ILE A 83 -5.45 12.52 6.45
CA ILE A 83 -6.49 12.99 7.37
C ILE A 83 -5.89 13.94 8.43
N ASN A 84 -4.71 13.61 8.95
CA ASN A 84 -4.04 14.44 9.94
C ASN A 84 -3.68 15.83 9.39
N ASP A 85 -3.14 15.93 8.19
CA ASP A 85 -2.86 17.24 7.57
C ASP A 85 -4.12 18.06 7.39
N LEU A 86 -5.23 17.45 6.97
CA LEU A 86 -6.50 18.14 6.79
C LEU A 86 -7.09 18.65 8.11
N SER A 87 -6.77 17.99 9.23
CA SER A 87 -7.13 18.47 10.58
C SER A 87 -6.37 19.75 10.95
N HIS A 88 -5.11 19.89 10.51
CA HIS A 88 -4.27 21.05 10.81
C HIS A 88 -4.43 22.21 9.81
N GLN A 89 -4.96 21.96 8.61
CA GLN A 89 -5.20 23.01 7.63
C GLN A 89 -6.38 23.91 8.01
N VAL A 90 -6.19 25.22 7.81
CA VAL A 90 -7.24 26.24 7.91
C VAL A 90 -8.14 26.13 6.67
N ILE A 91 -9.21 25.35 6.80
CA ILE A 91 -10.23 25.17 5.76
C ILE A 91 -11.45 26.00 6.16
N LYS A 92 -11.92 26.86 5.26
CA LYS A 92 -13.04 27.78 5.53
C LYS A 92 -14.32 27.04 5.91
N GLU A 93 -14.61 25.95 5.22
CA GLU A 93 -15.76 25.09 5.49
C GLU A 93 -15.28 23.71 5.99
N PRO A 94 -15.41 23.38 7.28
CA PRO A 94 -14.88 22.14 7.86
C PRO A 94 -15.33 20.87 7.13
N TRP A 95 -16.53 20.88 6.53
CA TRP A 95 -17.09 19.74 5.79
C TRP A 95 -16.40 19.47 4.44
N GLU A 96 -15.67 20.45 3.88
CA GLU A 96 -14.86 20.24 2.67
C GLU A 96 -13.74 19.21 2.89
N ARG A 97 -13.33 19.00 4.15
CA ARG A 97 -12.37 17.94 4.52
C ARG A 97 -12.78 16.58 4.00
N LEU A 98 -14.07 16.24 3.98
CA LEU A 98 -14.54 14.96 3.44
C LEU A 98 -14.27 14.85 1.93
N ALA A 99 -14.56 15.91 1.18
CA ALA A 99 -14.35 15.92 -0.26
C ALA A 99 -12.86 15.88 -0.63
N ILE A 100 -12.03 16.65 0.10
CA ILE A 100 -10.58 16.69 -0.09
C ILE A 100 -9.95 15.34 0.28
N ALA A 101 -10.28 14.78 1.44
CA ALA A 101 -9.80 13.46 1.85
C ALA A 101 -10.18 12.38 0.84
N ALA A 102 -11.44 12.36 0.38
CA ALA A 102 -11.87 11.41 -0.64
C ALA A 102 -11.08 11.55 -1.96
N ASN A 103 -10.74 12.78 -2.37
CA ASN A 103 -9.90 13.00 -3.55
C ASN A 103 -8.47 12.49 -3.34
N CYS A 104 -7.85 12.85 -2.22
CA CYS A 104 -6.48 12.48 -1.89
C CYS A 104 -6.31 10.96 -1.75
N CYS A 105 -7.25 10.30 -1.08
CA CYS A 105 -7.27 8.84 -0.88
C CYS A 105 -7.88 8.07 -2.05
N GLN A 106 -8.39 8.76 -3.08
CA GLN A 106 -9.08 8.17 -4.24
C GLN A 106 -10.28 7.30 -3.87
N TYR A 107 -11.03 7.73 -2.86
CA TYR A 107 -12.23 7.05 -2.42
C TYR A 107 -13.34 7.13 -3.47
N PHE A 108 -13.88 5.96 -3.79
CA PHE A 108 -15.00 5.82 -4.71
C PHE A 108 -16.30 6.26 -4.06
N ARG A 109 -16.53 5.88 -2.80
CA ARG A 109 -17.73 6.25 -2.05
C ARG A 109 -17.51 7.56 -1.32
N ARG A 110 -18.43 8.51 -1.54
CA ARG A 110 -18.44 9.82 -0.88
C ARG A 110 -19.67 9.95 -0.02
N LEU A 111 -19.52 10.64 1.10
CA LEU A 111 -20.65 10.99 1.95
C LEU A 111 -21.29 12.30 1.49
N ASP A 112 -22.61 12.37 1.54
CA ASP A 112 -23.34 13.61 1.25
C ASP A 112 -23.27 14.55 2.47
N THR A 113 -22.49 15.61 2.33
CA THR A 113 -22.29 16.60 3.40
C THR A 113 -23.56 17.37 3.73
N ARG A 114 -24.48 17.57 2.78
CA ARG A 114 -25.75 18.27 3.02
C ARG A 114 -26.65 17.44 3.93
N VAL A 115 -26.78 16.15 3.63
CA VAL A 115 -27.58 15.22 4.44
C VAL A 115 -26.99 15.04 5.83
N LEU A 116 -25.66 14.91 5.94
CA LEU A 116 -24.99 14.78 7.24
C LEU A 116 -25.18 16.02 8.12
N ARG A 117 -25.10 17.22 7.53
CA ARG A 117 -25.36 18.48 8.23
C ARG A 117 -26.81 18.59 8.69
N GLN A 118 -27.78 18.24 7.85
CA GLN A 118 -29.20 18.22 8.23
C GLN A 118 -29.50 17.28 9.40
N LYS A 119 -28.75 16.18 9.50
CA LYS A 119 -28.85 15.20 10.59
C LYS A 119 -27.99 15.54 11.81
N SER A 120 -27.35 16.71 11.84
CA SER A 120 -26.42 17.10 12.92
C SER A 120 -25.33 16.07 13.20
N ALA A 121 -24.85 15.40 12.14
CA ALA A 121 -23.84 14.35 12.27
C ALA A 121 -22.47 14.94 12.66
N SER A 122 -21.69 14.17 13.40
CA SER A 122 -20.31 14.54 13.74
C SER A 122 -19.39 14.44 12.53
N LEU A 123 -18.60 15.49 12.27
CA LEU A 123 -17.59 15.49 11.21
C LEU A 123 -16.55 14.40 11.43
N SER A 124 -16.08 14.22 12.66
CA SER A 124 -15.11 13.17 13.03
C SER A 124 -15.66 11.78 12.73
N LEU A 125 -16.91 11.49 13.11
CA LEU A 125 -17.55 10.23 12.79
C LEU A 125 -17.77 10.07 11.28
N SER A 126 -18.03 11.15 10.57
CA SER A 126 -18.19 11.14 9.11
C SER A 126 -16.86 10.80 8.41
N ILE A 127 -15.74 11.34 8.88
CA ILE A 127 -14.40 11.01 8.37
C ILE A 127 -14.10 9.53 8.58
N LEU A 128 -14.30 9.03 9.80
CA LEU A 128 -14.11 7.62 10.13
C LEU A 128 -15.01 6.72 9.27
N THR A 129 -16.30 7.06 9.17
CA THR A 129 -17.27 6.32 8.36
C THR A 129 -16.84 6.28 6.89
N MET A 130 -16.36 7.40 6.35
CA MET A 130 -15.87 7.48 4.97
C MET A 130 -14.67 6.55 4.72
N CYS A 131 -13.72 6.48 5.65
CA CYS A 131 -12.61 5.52 5.57
C CYS A 131 -13.13 4.08 5.57
N LEU A 132 -14.03 3.74 6.52
CA LEU A 132 -14.54 2.38 6.67
C LEU A 132 -15.37 1.91 5.47
N ILE A 133 -16.27 2.75 4.93
CA ILE A 133 -17.08 2.37 3.75
C ILE A 133 -16.27 2.24 2.45
N ASN A 134 -15.07 2.84 2.42
CA ASN A 134 -14.10 2.66 1.34
C ASN A 134 -13.11 1.53 1.63
N GLY A 135 -13.31 0.81 2.74
CA GLY A 135 -12.66 -0.45 3.03
C GLY A 135 -11.34 -0.36 3.77
N GLU A 136 -10.95 0.80 4.29
CA GLU A 136 -9.75 0.90 5.13
C GLU A 136 -9.82 -0.07 6.32
N ILE A 137 -8.76 -0.84 6.50
CA ILE A 137 -8.64 -1.81 7.58
C ILE A 137 -7.96 -1.15 8.78
N LEU A 138 -8.64 -1.20 9.92
CA LEU A 138 -8.11 -0.80 11.21
C LEU A 138 -7.74 -2.04 12.04
N ASP A 139 -6.65 -1.95 12.77
CA ASP A 139 -6.24 -2.91 13.78
C ASP A 139 -7.11 -2.72 15.02
N ASN A 140 -7.74 -3.82 15.48
CA ASN A 140 -8.56 -3.84 16.69
C ASN A 140 -7.86 -4.58 17.84
N SER A 141 -6.57 -4.93 17.69
CA SER A 141 -5.80 -5.67 18.69
C SER A 141 -5.76 -4.98 20.06
N ASN A 142 -5.76 -3.64 20.07
CA ASN A 142 -5.76 -2.82 21.28
C ASN A 142 -7.13 -2.19 21.61
N SER A 143 -8.23 -2.76 21.12
CA SER A 143 -9.60 -2.23 21.33
C SER A 143 -10.04 -2.19 22.80
N SER A 144 -9.32 -2.84 23.71
CA SER A 144 -9.58 -2.81 25.16
C SER A 144 -8.88 -1.67 25.90
N ALA A 145 -8.00 -0.91 25.25
CA ALA A 145 -7.36 0.25 25.87
C ALA A 145 -8.37 1.43 25.97
N PRO A 146 -8.43 2.14 27.11
CA PRO A 146 -9.29 3.32 27.21
C PRO A 146 -8.86 4.36 26.17
N LEU A 147 -9.80 4.82 25.35
CA LEU A 147 -9.56 5.93 24.44
C LEU A 147 -9.41 7.23 25.25
N ASP A 148 -8.38 8.01 24.93
CA ASP A 148 -8.25 9.36 25.47
C ASP A 148 -9.45 10.21 25.02
N PRO A 149 -10.22 10.83 25.94
CA PRO A 149 -11.35 11.70 25.59
C PRO A 149 -10.98 12.87 24.67
N LYS A 150 -9.71 13.27 24.65
CA LYS A 150 -9.17 14.33 23.78
C LYS A 150 -8.65 13.80 22.44
N MET A 151 -8.73 12.49 22.21
CA MET A 151 -8.23 11.88 20.97
C MET A 151 -9.01 12.40 19.77
N THR A 152 -8.28 12.93 18.79
CA THR A 152 -8.86 13.35 17.52
C THR A 152 -9.05 12.15 16.60
N VAL A 153 -9.91 12.28 15.59
CA VAL A 153 -10.09 11.22 14.58
C VAL A 153 -8.79 10.93 13.83
N SER A 154 -7.92 11.93 13.59
CA SER A 154 -6.64 11.68 12.92
C SER A 154 -5.70 10.87 13.81
N THR A 155 -5.58 11.22 15.10
CA THR A 155 -4.79 10.45 16.07
C THR A 155 -5.34 9.02 16.22
N TYR A 156 -6.65 8.85 16.24
CA TYR A 156 -7.28 7.52 16.27
C TYR A 156 -6.91 6.71 15.02
N LEU A 157 -7.03 7.28 13.83
CA LEU A 157 -6.67 6.58 12.59
C LEU A 157 -5.17 6.28 12.49
N GLU A 158 -4.30 7.15 12.97
CA GLU A 158 -2.85 6.89 13.02
C GLU A 158 -2.50 5.74 13.97
N THR A 159 -3.17 5.66 15.12
CA THR A 159 -2.92 4.62 16.13
C THR A 159 -3.52 3.26 15.75
N GLN A 160 -4.70 3.26 15.14
CA GLN A 160 -5.40 2.03 14.77
C GLN A 160 -5.10 1.59 13.33
N CYS A 161 -4.41 2.36 12.51
CA CYS A 161 -4.00 1.87 11.19
C CYS A 161 -2.94 0.78 11.35
N LEU A 162 -3.00 -0.25 10.50
CA LEU A 162 -1.94 -1.26 10.40
C LEU A 162 -0.59 -0.55 10.20
N GLN A 163 0.37 -0.77 11.11
CA GLN A 163 1.63 -0.02 11.08
C GLN A 163 2.54 -0.38 9.90
N SER A 164 2.37 -1.58 9.33
CA SER A 164 3.16 -2.02 8.19
C SER A 164 2.36 -2.95 7.28
N PHE A 165 2.50 -2.74 5.96
CA PHE A 165 2.01 -3.66 4.94
C PHE A 165 3.02 -3.80 3.81
N THR A 166 3.55 -5.01 3.63
CA THR A 166 4.49 -5.30 2.54
C THR A 166 3.73 -5.57 1.25
N ALA A 167 3.48 -4.51 0.48
CA ALA A 167 2.88 -4.65 -0.85
C ALA A 167 3.76 -5.50 -1.81
N PRO A 168 3.16 -6.29 -2.71
CA PRO A 168 3.88 -6.93 -3.82
C PRO A 168 4.72 -5.90 -4.60
N LYS A 169 5.96 -6.23 -5.00
CA LYS A 169 6.85 -5.29 -5.71
C LYS A 169 6.38 -5.19 -7.17
N LEU A 170 5.31 -4.46 -7.41
CA LEU A 170 4.89 -4.10 -8.76
C LEU A 170 5.48 -2.73 -9.11
N GLN A 171 5.65 -2.43 -10.40
CA GLN A 171 6.08 -1.11 -10.91
C GLN A 171 5.16 0.06 -10.44
N HIS A 172 4.07 -0.25 -9.71
CA HIS A 172 3.10 0.68 -9.14
C HIS A 172 2.87 0.46 -7.63
N ASN A 173 3.94 0.22 -6.85
CA ASN A 173 3.89 0.09 -5.38
C ASN A 173 3.03 1.16 -4.69
N LEU A 174 2.95 2.37 -5.25
CA LEU A 174 2.25 3.52 -4.66
C LEU A 174 0.72 3.44 -4.81
N THR A 175 0.19 2.75 -5.82
CA THR A 175 -1.28 2.60 -6.01
C THR A 175 -1.84 1.62 -4.99
N TYR A 176 -1.08 0.58 -4.63
CA TYR A 176 -1.44 -0.39 -3.59
C TYR A 176 -1.34 0.16 -2.16
N ARG A 177 -0.69 1.33 -1.96
CA ARG A 177 -0.37 1.88 -0.61
C ARG A 177 -1.21 3.09 -0.21
N LYS A 178 -2.14 3.52 -1.05
CA LYS A 178 -3.08 4.62 -0.70
C LYS A 178 -4.10 4.21 0.38
N GLY A 179 -4.27 2.91 0.60
CA GLY A 179 -5.08 2.31 1.65
C GLY A 179 -5.05 0.79 1.55
N CYS A 180 -5.40 0.08 2.63
CA CYS A 180 -5.71 -1.35 2.56
C CYS A 180 -7.22 -1.47 2.44
N GLN A 181 -7.74 -1.76 1.25
CA GLN A 181 -9.17 -1.60 0.97
C GLN A 181 -9.88 -2.94 0.77
N PHE A 182 -10.83 -3.24 1.67
CA PHE A 182 -11.85 -4.22 1.41
C PHE A 182 -12.71 -3.84 0.20
N MET A 183 -13.05 -4.84 -0.62
CA MET A 183 -13.88 -4.66 -1.81
C MET A 183 -15.37 -4.77 -1.46
N HIS A 184 -16.20 -3.87 -2.01
CA HIS A 184 -17.67 -3.90 -1.84
C HIS A 184 -18.11 -3.90 -0.38
N VAL A 185 -17.62 -2.93 0.41
CA VAL A 185 -17.95 -2.81 1.82
C VAL A 185 -19.41 -2.38 2.05
N GLU A 186 -20.06 -3.04 3.00
CA GLU A 186 -21.33 -2.66 3.61
C GLU A 186 -21.12 -2.61 5.13
N LEU A 187 -21.56 -1.52 5.78
CA LEU A 187 -21.60 -1.46 7.25
C LEU A 187 -22.92 -2.09 7.72
N GLY A 188 -22.83 -3.08 8.60
CA GLY A 188 -23.96 -3.71 9.27
C GLY A 188 -23.83 -3.62 10.78
N ALA A 189 -24.90 -4.00 11.49
CA ALA A 189 -24.92 -3.97 12.96
C ALA A 189 -23.85 -4.86 13.62
N LEU A 190 -23.43 -5.93 12.91
CA LEU A 190 -22.42 -6.88 13.36
C LEU A 190 -21.00 -6.51 12.88
N GLY A 191 -20.83 -5.38 12.19
CA GLY A 191 -19.54 -4.92 11.68
C GLY A 191 -19.50 -4.77 10.16
N ILE A 192 -18.30 -4.97 9.59
CA ILE A 192 -18.04 -4.78 8.16
C ILE A 192 -18.38 -6.07 7.40
N LYS A 193 -19.25 -5.94 6.40
CA LYS A 193 -19.50 -6.98 5.40
C LYS A 193 -18.77 -6.62 4.12
N THR A 194 -18.05 -7.57 3.56
CA THR A 194 -17.21 -7.39 2.37
C THR A 194 -17.27 -8.64 1.49
N ARG A 195 -16.76 -8.55 0.25
CA ARG A 195 -16.63 -9.69 -0.66
C ARG A 195 -15.16 -9.94 -0.96
N GLY A 196 -14.76 -11.21 -0.99
CA GLY A 196 -13.39 -11.59 -1.32
C GLY A 196 -13.07 -13.02 -0.95
N HIS A 197 -11.78 -13.33 -1.00
CA HIS A 197 -11.24 -14.63 -0.60
C HIS A 197 -10.61 -14.49 0.79
N ILE A 198 -11.11 -15.30 1.73
CA ILE A 198 -10.50 -15.44 3.04
C ILE A 198 -9.62 -16.69 2.96
N TRP A 199 -8.36 -16.54 3.36
CA TRP A 199 -7.42 -17.63 3.41
C TRP A 199 -7.25 -18.07 4.85
N GLU A 200 -7.49 -19.35 5.11
CA GLU A 200 -7.11 -19.97 6.37
C GLU A 200 -5.63 -20.36 6.28
N LEU A 201 -4.84 -19.85 7.23
CA LEU A 201 -3.43 -20.19 7.37
C LEU A 201 -3.30 -21.49 8.14
N GLY A 202 -2.51 -22.42 7.60
CA GLY A 202 -2.30 -23.73 8.17
C GLY A 202 -0.83 -24.05 8.39
N LYS A 203 -0.40 -25.19 7.87
CA LYS A 203 0.91 -25.78 8.17
C LYS A 203 2.07 -24.84 7.81
N ILE A 204 3.05 -24.75 8.71
CA ILE A 204 4.30 -24.01 8.50
C ILE A 204 5.37 -24.96 7.98
N ILE A 205 6.07 -24.56 6.93
CA ILE A 205 7.24 -25.21 6.36
C ILE A 205 8.48 -24.38 6.71
N TYR A 206 9.43 -25.02 7.39
CA TYR A 206 10.70 -24.39 7.78
C TYR A 206 11.76 -24.62 6.69
N THR A 207 11.95 -23.63 5.82
CA THR A 207 12.85 -23.76 4.65
C THR A 207 14.32 -23.87 5.01
N ARG A 208 14.74 -23.44 6.21
CA ARG A 208 16.11 -23.66 6.75
C ARG A 208 16.51 -25.14 6.79
N ARG A 209 15.53 -26.04 6.83
CA ARG A 209 15.74 -27.49 6.84
C ARG A 209 15.83 -28.09 5.44
N PHE A 210 15.72 -27.26 4.39
CA PHE A 210 15.83 -27.75 3.03
C PHE A 210 17.29 -28.12 2.74
N SER A 211 17.48 -29.20 1.98
CA SER A 211 18.81 -29.64 1.57
C SER A 211 19.54 -28.53 0.79
N MET A 212 20.85 -28.42 0.98
CA MET A 212 21.69 -27.59 0.13
C MET A 212 21.82 -28.17 -1.29
N HIS A 213 21.54 -29.48 -1.46
CA HIS A 213 21.60 -30.15 -2.75
C HIS A 213 20.39 -29.79 -3.60
N LEU A 214 20.65 -29.11 -4.72
CA LEU A 214 19.61 -28.68 -5.65
C LEU A 214 19.28 -29.80 -6.66
N PRO A 215 17.98 -29.96 -7.00
CA PRO A 215 17.58 -30.93 -8.02
C PRO A 215 18.15 -30.55 -9.39
N ARG A 216 18.57 -31.56 -10.17
CA ARG A 216 18.89 -31.36 -11.59
C ARG A 216 17.60 -31.16 -12.37
N LEU A 217 17.56 -30.14 -13.23
CA LEU A 217 16.40 -29.82 -14.06
C LEU A 217 16.75 -29.97 -15.54
N ARG A 218 15.86 -30.65 -16.29
CA ARG A 218 15.96 -30.80 -17.75
C ARG A 218 15.11 -29.77 -18.50
N SER A 219 14.02 -29.34 -17.90
CA SER A 219 13.12 -28.29 -18.39
C SER A 219 12.90 -27.25 -17.30
N ARG A 220 12.59 -26.02 -17.70
CA ARG A 220 12.36 -24.92 -16.77
C ARG A 220 11.40 -23.89 -17.34
N HIS A 221 10.81 -23.14 -16.44
CA HIS A 221 10.07 -21.94 -16.78
C HIS A 221 11.02 -20.89 -17.38
N MET A 222 10.72 -20.36 -18.58
CA MET A 222 11.64 -19.47 -19.31
C MET A 222 11.96 -18.17 -18.56
N ARG A 223 11.01 -17.65 -17.76
CA ARG A 223 11.15 -16.37 -17.03
C ARG A 223 11.64 -16.50 -15.60
N LEU A 224 11.97 -17.72 -15.17
CA LEU A 224 12.64 -17.99 -13.89
C LEU A 224 14.09 -18.38 -14.15
N SER A 225 14.98 -17.94 -13.27
CA SER A 225 16.35 -18.44 -13.23
C SER A 225 16.36 -19.94 -12.95
N LEU A 226 17.45 -20.61 -13.35
CA LEU A 226 17.65 -22.03 -13.05
C LEU A 226 17.56 -22.27 -11.53
N TYR A 227 18.19 -21.40 -10.75
CA TYR A 227 18.21 -21.49 -9.29
C TYR A 227 16.83 -21.34 -8.67
N GLU A 228 16.02 -20.37 -9.12
CA GLU A 228 14.62 -20.21 -8.66
C GLU A 228 13.79 -21.47 -8.96
N CYS A 229 13.90 -22.00 -10.19
CA CYS A 229 13.23 -23.26 -10.55
C CYS A 229 13.66 -24.42 -9.65
N GLN A 230 14.96 -24.54 -9.36
CA GLN A 230 15.48 -25.60 -8.50
C GLN A 230 14.93 -25.53 -7.07
N ARG A 231 14.83 -24.31 -6.50
CA ARG A 231 14.22 -24.09 -5.19
C ARG A 231 12.73 -24.43 -5.17
N LEU A 232 11.99 -24.06 -6.21
CA LEU A 232 10.57 -24.39 -6.30
C LEU A 232 10.35 -25.91 -6.50
N VAL A 233 11.18 -26.59 -7.28
CA VAL A 233 11.11 -28.07 -7.41
C VAL A 233 11.49 -28.77 -6.09
N GLN A 234 12.42 -28.21 -5.33
CA GLN A 234 12.70 -28.69 -3.98
C GLN A 234 11.47 -28.57 -3.07
N LEU A 235 10.78 -27.42 -3.12
CA LEU A 235 9.52 -27.22 -2.40
C LEU A 235 8.45 -28.22 -2.84
N VAL A 236 8.29 -28.49 -4.13
CA VAL A 236 7.38 -29.53 -4.67
C VAL A 236 7.65 -30.89 -4.03
N LYS A 237 8.92 -31.31 -3.94
CA LYS A 237 9.28 -32.58 -3.29
C LYS A 237 8.87 -32.60 -1.82
N VAL A 238 9.15 -31.53 -1.08
CA VAL A 238 8.77 -31.41 0.33
C VAL A 238 7.25 -31.48 0.49
N LEU A 239 6.49 -30.76 -0.33
CA LEU A 239 5.03 -30.78 -0.29
C LEU A 239 4.46 -32.17 -0.56
N ARG A 240 5.02 -32.92 -1.51
CA ARG A 240 4.63 -34.31 -1.78
C ARG A 240 4.90 -35.22 -0.58
N THR A 241 6.07 -35.11 0.04
CA THR A 241 6.41 -35.87 1.26
C THR A 241 5.46 -35.55 2.40
N LEU A 242 5.00 -34.31 2.52
CA LEU A 242 4.04 -33.88 3.54
C LEU A 242 2.57 -34.20 3.20
N GLY A 243 2.30 -34.86 2.06
CA GLY A 243 0.96 -35.23 1.63
C GLY A 243 0.16 -34.11 0.93
N HIS A 244 0.77 -32.96 0.65
CA HIS A 244 0.13 -31.82 0.00
C HIS A 244 0.26 -31.88 -1.52
N ARG A 245 -0.29 -32.95 -2.13
CA ARG A 245 -0.12 -33.26 -3.56
C ARG A 245 -0.71 -32.20 -4.48
N SER A 246 -1.92 -31.73 -4.21
CA SER A 246 -2.60 -30.71 -5.05
C SER A 246 -1.78 -29.42 -5.19
N LEU A 247 -1.23 -28.91 -4.09
CA LEU A 247 -0.36 -27.73 -4.13
C LEU A 247 0.96 -28.00 -4.86
N ALA A 248 1.54 -29.19 -4.65
CA ALA A 248 2.76 -29.59 -5.34
C ALA A 248 2.56 -29.71 -6.85
N GLU A 249 1.39 -30.17 -7.30
CA GLU A 249 0.98 -30.26 -8.69
C GLU A 249 0.80 -28.87 -9.31
N LEU A 250 0.07 -27.96 -8.65
CA LEU A 250 -0.09 -26.57 -9.11
C LEU A 250 1.26 -25.87 -9.33
N ILE A 251 2.22 -26.06 -8.41
CA ILE A 251 3.56 -25.49 -8.55
C ILE A 251 4.33 -26.19 -9.67
N SER A 252 4.21 -27.51 -9.81
CA SER A 252 4.88 -28.26 -10.89
C SER A 252 4.36 -27.81 -12.26
N GLU A 253 3.04 -27.68 -12.40
CA GLU A 253 2.39 -27.20 -13.61
C GLU A 253 2.84 -25.77 -13.93
N PHE A 254 2.95 -24.90 -12.93
CA PHE A 254 3.50 -23.56 -13.14
C PHE A 254 4.96 -23.58 -13.64
N ILE A 255 5.81 -24.47 -13.11
CA ILE A 255 7.23 -24.56 -13.51
C ILE A 255 7.40 -25.14 -14.92
N PHE A 256 6.59 -26.13 -15.29
CA PHE A 256 6.81 -26.94 -16.50
C PHE A 256 5.77 -26.71 -17.60
N GLY A 257 4.62 -26.11 -17.30
CA GLY A 257 3.45 -26.01 -18.18
C GLY A 257 3.51 -24.91 -19.25
N GLY A 258 4.64 -24.23 -19.42
CA GLY A 258 4.89 -23.33 -20.56
C GLY A 258 3.79 -22.28 -20.81
N GLN A 259 3.62 -21.31 -19.92
CA GLN A 259 2.59 -20.27 -20.09
C GLN A 259 3.04 -19.12 -21.00
N LYS A 260 2.13 -18.68 -21.87
CA LYS A 260 2.16 -17.34 -22.50
C LYS A 260 1.62 -16.36 -21.46
N PHE A 261 2.43 -15.41 -21.03
CA PHE A 261 2.03 -14.44 -20.00
C PHE A 261 1.36 -13.24 -20.66
N GLU A 262 0.04 -13.26 -20.73
CA GLU A 262 -0.76 -12.14 -21.29
C GLU A 262 -1.57 -11.44 -20.20
N THR A 263 -1.77 -12.07 -19.04
CA THR A 263 -2.67 -11.56 -17.99
C THR A 263 -1.95 -11.07 -16.72
N PHE A 264 -2.61 -10.16 -15.99
CA PHE A 264 -2.16 -9.70 -14.67
C PHE A 264 -1.96 -10.85 -13.68
N ALA A 265 -2.86 -11.83 -13.67
CA ALA A 265 -2.84 -12.96 -12.75
C ALA A 265 -1.58 -13.82 -12.94
N GLU A 266 -1.17 -14.04 -14.19
CA GLU A 266 0.04 -14.80 -14.50
C GLU A 266 1.30 -14.03 -14.10
N SER A 267 1.35 -12.71 -14.38
CA SER A 267 2.45 -11.86 -13.92
C SER A 267 2.58 -11.87 -12.40
N TYR A 268 1.45 -11.86 -11.68
CA TYR A 268 1.42 -11.93 -10.22
C TYR A 268 1.92 -13.29 -9.71
N LYS A 269 1.50 -14.41 -10.32
CA LYS A 269 2.01 -15.76 -10.00
C LYS A 269 3.52 -15.85 -10.18
N LEU A 270 4.06 -15.28 -11.25
CA LEU A 270 5.51 -15.22 -11.48
C LEU A 270 6.25 -14.46 -10.38
N ASP A 271 5.75 -13.29 -9.97
CA ASP A 271 6.37 -12.50 -8.90
C ASP A 271 6.34 -13.26 -7.56
N MET A 272 5.20 -13.89 -7.25
CA MET A 272 5.07 -14.74 -6.06
C MET A 272 6.01 -15.95 -6.09
N ALA A 273 6.16 -16.62 -7.23
CA ALA A 273 7.08 -17.74 -7.37
C ALA A 273 8.54 -17.32 -7.10
N LYS A 274 8.96 -16.16 -7.61
CA LYS A 274 10.29 -15.58 -7.33
C LYS A 274 10.46 -15.28 -5.85
N LYS A 275 9.46 -14.67 -5.21
CA LYS A 275 9.48 -14.38 -3.77
C LYS A 275 9.55 -15.63 -2.92
N ILE A 276 8.82 -16.69 -3.27
CA ILE A 276 8.88 -17.97 -2.57
C ILE A 276 10.28 -18.59 -2.71
N ALA A 277 10.85 -18.60 -3.92
CA ALA A 277 12.20 -19.11 -4.15
C ALA A 277 13.24 -18.34 -3.32
N LEU A 278 13.15 -17.00 -3.30
CA LEU A 278 14.00 -16.16 -2.47
C LEU A 278 13.80 -16.43 -0.97
N ALA A 279 12.55 -16.57 -0.52
CA ALA A 279 12.24 -16.89 0.87
C ALA A 279 12.81 -18.25 1.30
N ILE A 280 12.83 -19.24 0.42
CA ILE A 280 13.51 -20.52 0.66
C ILE A 280 15.01 -20.31 0.82
N THR A 281 15.62 -19.53 -0.08
CA THR A 281 17.05 -19.22 -0.02
C THR A 281 17.44 -18.47 1.25
N ASP A 282 16.60 -17.54 1.68
CA ASP A 282 16.76 -16.77 2.92
C ASP A 282 16.46 -17.59 4.19
N GLY A 283 15.98 -18.83 4.05
CA GLY A 283 15.60 -19.64 5.20
C GLY A 283 14.38 -19.09 5.96
N LYS A 284 13.44 -18.43 5.27
CA LYS A 284 12.19 -17.91 5.85
C LYS A 284 11.15 -19.00 6.05
N LYS A 285 10.17 -18.76 6.91
CA LYS A 285 9.04 -19.68 7.10
C LYS A 285 8.11 -19.54 5.89
N LEU A 286 7.49 -20.64 5.47
CA LEU A 286 6.40 -20.61 4.50
C LEU A 286 5.15 -21.16 5.16
N THR A 287 4.02 -20.48 5.04
CA THR A 287 2.75 -20.91 5.63
C THR A 287 1.79 -21.33 4.54
N LEU A 288 1.29 -22.56 4.60
CA LEU A 288 0.32 -23.05 3.63
C LEU A 288 -1.05 -22.42 3.86
N GLY A 289 -1.70 -22.02 2.78
CA GLY A 289 -3.02 -21.42 2.82
C GLY A 289 -4.05 -22.25 2.06
N ARG A 290 -5.26 -22.29 2.58
CA ARG A 290 -6.43 -22.84 1.90
C ARG A 290 -7.58 -21.84 1.93
N LEU A 291 -8.44 -21.90 0.93
CA LEU A 291 -9.60 -21.03 0.90
C LEU A 291 -10.53 -21.41 2.06
N TRP A 292 -10.87 -20.43 2.90
CA TRP A 292 -11.80 -20.66 3.98
C TRP A 292 -13.21 -20.87 3.43
N ALA A 293 -13.84 -21.98 3.79
CA ALA A 293 -15.22 -22.30 3.43
C ALA A 293 -15.98 -22.71 4.68
N ARG A 294 -17.12 -22.06 4.94
CA ARG A 294 -17.95 -22.36 6.11
C ARG A 294 -18.61 -23.73 5.94
N GLY A 295 -18.31 -24.67 6.84
CA GLY A 295 -18.97 -25.98 6.90
C GLY A 295 -18.50 -27.04 5.89
N ALA A 296 -17.41 -26.82 5.17
CA ALA A 296 -16.84 -27.81 4.25
C ALA A 296 -15.78 -28.70 4.95
N ALA A 297 -15.65 -29.94 4.49
CA ALA A 297 -14.46 -30.74 4.75
C ALA A 297 -13.21 -29.95 4.34
N SER A 298 -12.16 -30.01 5.16
CA SER A 298 -10.90 -29.29 5.00
C SER A 298 -10.43 -29.28 3.54
N SER A 299 -10.61 -28.15 2.84
CA SER A 299 -10.15 -28.00 1.45
C SER A 299 -8.63 -28.18 1.38
N PRO A 300 -8.07 -28.69 0.25
CA PRO A 300 -6.63 -28.80 0.11
C PRO A 300 -5.98 -27.41 0.21
N TYR A 301 -4.72 -27.39 0.66
CA TYR A 301 -3.90 -26.20 0.53
C TYR A 301 -3.69 -25.88 -0.95
N THR A 302 -3.88 -24.62 -1.32
CA THR A 302 -3.77 -24.15 -2.72
C THR A 302 -2.91 -22.89 -2.86
N THR A 303 -2.40 -22.34 -1.75
CA THR A 303 -1.51 -21.18 -1.77
C THR A 303 -0.41 -21.26 -0.70
N ILE A 304 0.57 -20.36 -0.80
CA ILE A 304 1.71 -20.24 0.12
C ILE A 304 1.92 -18.77 0.47
N PHE A 305 2.04 -18.50 1.77
CA PHE A 305 2.42 -17.20 2.34
C PHE A 305 3.86 -17.26 2.88
N ILE A 306 4.55 -16.12 2.91
CA ILE A 306 5.94 -15.96 3.40
C ILE A 306 5.89 -15.17 4.72
#